data_AF-A0A3S2U6W7-F1
#
_entry.id   AF-A0A3S2U6W7-F1
#
_cell.length_a   1.000
_cell.length_b   1.000
_cell.length_c   1.000
_cell.angle_alpha   90.00
_cell.angle_beta   90.00
_cell.angle_gamma   90.00
#
_symmetry.space_group_name_H-M   'P 1'
#
loop_
_entity.id
_entity.type
_entity.pdbx_description
1 polymer ?
#
loop_
_entity_poly.entity_id
_entity_poly.type
_entity_poly.pdbx_seq_one_letter_code
_entity_poly.pdbx_strand_id
1 'polypeptide(L)'
;MKRILILVLIVLFSSCNTYYYISNTEDIYLYNTPDKNDSSKEITLIPKGTYYYTTIVKKRFRKAKYGNLNGYIYNPYFDNPYYTPNSKVSVSNSSIKNNSTTNNSTYNYSSTSYDRPKTVNVKGYYRKNGTYVKPHTRSAPRRK
;
A
#
# COMPACT_ATOMS: atom_id res chain seq x y z
N MET A 1 36.49 2.28 35.12
CA MET A 1 36.26 2.96 33.82
C MET A 1 35.97 2.01 32.65
N LYS A 2 36.63 0.83 32.54
CA LYS A 2 36.39 -0.14 31.45
C LYS A 2 34.93 -0.64 31.33
N ARG A 3 34.21 -0.80 32.45
CA ARG A 3 32.79 -1.23 32.44
C ARG A 3 31.83 -0.16 31.92
N ILE A 4 32.13 1.12 32.14
CA ILE A 4 31.35 2.24 31.61
C ILE A 4 31.62 2.40 30.11
N LEU A 5 32.86 2.20 29.67
CA LEU A 5 33.23 2.21 28.26
C LEU A 5 32.44 1.17 27.45
N ILE A 6 32.24 -0.04 27.99
CA ILE A 6 31.46 -1.11 27.35
C ILE A 6 29.98 -0.71 27.21
N LEU A 7 29.39 -0.08 28.22
CA LEU A 7 27.99 0.38 28.16
C LEU A 7 27.79 1.49 27.13
N VAL A 8 28.73 2.44 27.02
CA VAL A 8 28.71 3.50 25.99
C VAL A 8 28.82 2.88 24.60
N LEU A 9 29.68 1.88 24.42
CA LEU A 9 29.85 1.19 23.15
C LEU A 9 28.55 0.48 22.69
N ILE A 10 27.83 -0.17 23.62
CA ILE A 10 26.57 -0.87 23.32
C ILE A 10 25.48 0.11 22.85
N VAL A 11 25.40 1.30 23.46
CA VAL A 11 24.42 2.33 23.08
C VAL A 11 24.73 2.93 21.70
N LEU A 12 26.00 3.04 21.31
CA LEU A 12 26.38 3.58 20.01
C LEU A 12 26.10 2.61 18.85
N PHE A 13 26.03 1.31 19.11
CA PHE A 13 25.74 0.28 18.08
C PHE A 13 24.27 -0.18 18.07
N SER A 14 23.38 0.42 18.85
CA SER A 14 21.95 0.12 18.77
C SER A 14 21.38 0.66 17.45
N SER A 15 21.33 -0.19 16.42
CA SER A 15 20.71 0.16 15.14
C SER A 15 19.19 0.36 15.32
N CYS A 16 18.74 1.61 15.23
CA CYS A 16 17.32 1.92 15.15
C CYS A 16 16.79 1.48 13.78
N ASN A 17 15.77 0.62 13.76
CA ASN A 17 15.06 0.29 12.52
C ASN A 17 13.94 1.32 12.32
N THR A 18 14.01 2.10 11.26
CA THR A 18 12.93 3.03 10.88
C THR A 18 11.79 2.27 10.20
N TYR A 19 10.60 2.35 10.79
CA TYR A 19 9.37 1.82 10.22
C TYR A 19 8.55 2.94 9.58
N TYR A 20 7.89 2.62 8.48
CA TYR A 20 7.07 3.54 7.70
C TYR A 20 5.65 2.99 7.58
N TYR A 21 4.66 3.86 7.67
CA TYR A 21 3.25 3.52 7.54
C TYR A 21 2.83 3.65 6.08
N ILE A 22 2.52 2.54 5.43
CA ILE A 22 2.32 2.47 3.97
C ILE A 22 1.30 1.40 3.60
N SER A 23 0.74 1.50 2.40
CA SER A 23 -0.16 0.51 1.79
C SER A 23 0.47 -0.23 0.61
N ASN A 24 0.02 -1.45 0.41
CA ASN A 24 0.37 -2.35 -0.68
C ASN A 24 -0.59 -2.20 -1.88
N THR A 25 -0.06 -2.39 -3.09
CA THR A 25 -0.84 -2.31 -4.35
C THR A 25 -1.57 -3.61 -4.70
N GLU A 26 -1.20 -4.70 -4.04
CA GLU A 26 -1.66 -6.08 -4.26
C GLU A 26 -1.79 -6.79 -2.90
N ASP A 27 -2.58 -7.85 -2.81
CA ASP A 27 -2.69 -8.63 -1.57
C ASP A 27 -1.34 -9.29 -1.23
N ILE A 28 -0.90 -9.18 0.02
CA ILE A 28 0.38 -9.75 0.47
C ILE A 28 0.19 -10.57 1.74
N TYR A 29 0.95 -11.65 1.87
CA TYR A 29 0.99 -12.43 3.10
C TYR A 29 2.05 -11.90 4.08
N LEU A 30 1.70 -11.94 5.36
CA LEU A 30 2.62 -11.75 6.46
C LEU A 30 3.10 -13.11 6.95
N TYR A 31 4.42 -13.33 6.98
CA TYR A 31 5.04 -14.59 7.36
C TYR A 31 5.72 -14.48 8.73
N ASN A 32 5.74 -15.55 9.53
CA ASN A 32 6.45 -15.58 10.81
C ASN A 32 7.98 -15.62 10.63
N THR A 33 8.45 -16.21 9.53
CA THR A 33 9.84 -16.33 9.11
C THR A 33 9.99 -15.84 7.67
N PRO A 34 11.20 -15.41 7.24
CA PRO A 34 11.43 -14.94 5.87
C PRO A 34 11.51 -16.11 4.86
N ASP A 35 10.42 -16.87 4.76
CA ASP A 35 10.25 -17.96 3.79
C ASP A 35 8.87 -17.83 3.13
N LYS A 36 8.85 -17.77 1.80
CA LYS A 36 7.63 -17.63 0.99
C LYS A 36 7.10 -18.99 0.55
N ASN A 37 7.96 -20.02 0.50
CA ASN A 37 7.61 -21.30 -0.09
C ASN A 37 6.88 -22.22 0.91
N ASP A 38 6.92 -21.88 2.19
CA ASP A 38 6.27 -22.62 3.26
C ASP A 38 5.00 -21.89 3.73
N SER A 39 3.85 -22.32 3.19
CA SER A 39 2.55 -21.76 3.58
C SER A 39 2.20 -21.99 5.06
N SER A 40 2.85 -22.91 5.77
CA SER A 40 2.65 -23.06 7.23
C SER A 40 3.19 -21.86 8.02
N LYS A 41 3.99 -21.00 7.39
CA LYS A 41 4.58 -19.79 7.97
C LYS A 41 3.72 -18.55 7.75
N GLU A 42 2.66 -18.64 6.95
CA GLU A 42 1.71 -17.54 6.74
C GLU A 42 0.90 -17.28 8.01
N ILE A 43 1.00 -16.07 8.55
CA ILE A 43 0.25 -15.62 9.72
C ILE A 43 -1.12 -15.09 9.29
N THR A 44 -1.13 -14.18 8.29
CA THR A 44 -2.34 -13.53 7.81
C THR A 44 -2.14 -12.96 6.41
N LEU A 45 -3.24 -12.83 5.67
CA LEU A 45 -3.33 -12.02 4.47
C LEU A 45 -3.52 -10.55 4.84
N ILE A 46 -2.78 -9.66 4.20
CA ILE A 46 -2.94 -8.20 4.26
C ILE A 46 -3.55 -7.77 2.92
N PRO A 47 -4.84 -7.38 2.89
CA PRO A 47 -5.49 -6.99 1.65
C PRO A 47 -4.85 -5.75 1.02
N LYS A 48 -4.91 -5.65 -0.30
CA LYS A 48 -4.56 -4.48 -1.09
C LYS A 48 -5.17 -3.21 -0.50
N GLY A 49 -4.38 -2.13 -0.47
CA GLY A 49 -4.81 -0.82 0.01
C GLY A 49 -4.88 -0.71 1.53
N THR A 50 -4.54 -1.78 2.25
CA THR A 50 -4.50 -1.76 3.71
C THR A 50 -3.17 -1.21 4.19
N TYR A 51 -3.20 -0.35 5.20
CA TYR A 51 -1.99 0.23 5.77
C TYR A 51 -1.35 -0.66 6.83
N TYR A 52 -0.02 -0.71 6.84
CA TYR A 52 0.79 -1.42 7.82
C TYR A 52 2.14 -0.73 7.99
N TYR A 53 2.90 -1.10 9.03
CA TYR A 53 4.24 -0.59 9.25
C TYR A 53 5.28 -1.52 8.62
N THR A 54 6.24 -1.00 7.86
CA THR A 54 7.35 -1.80 7.33
C THR A 54 8.64 -1.01 7.23
N THR A 55 9.77 -1.72 7.17
CA THR A 55 11.07 -1.13 6.84
C THR A 55 11.20 -0.86 5.32
N ILE A 56 11.83 0.26 4.93
CA ILE A 56 12.04 0.62 3.50
C ILE A 56 13.29 -0.03 2.88
N VAL A 57 14.12 -0.71 3.67
CA VAL A 57 15.31 -1.41 3.16
C VAL A 57 14.98 -2.32 1.97
N LYS A 58 15.72 -2.14 0.87
CA LYS A 58 15.59 -2.95 -0.36
C LYS A 58 16.07 -4.37 -0.08
N LYS A 59 15.19 -5.19 0.47
CA LYS A 59 15.39 -6.62 0.73
C LYS A 59 14.20 -7.40 0.19
N ARG A 60 14.44 -8.67 -0.17
CA ARG A 60 13.39 -9.60 -0.60
C ARG A 60 12.36 -9.82 0.51
N PHE A 61 12.81 -9.95 1.76
CA PHE A 61 11.95 -9.95 2.93
C PHE A 61 12.17 -8.68 3.75
N ARG A 62 11.07 -8.06 4.16
CA ARG A 62 11.06 -6.85 4.99
C ARG A 62 10.30 -7.14 6.27
N LYS A 63 10.78 -6.60 7.39
CA LYS A 63 10.03 -6.66 8.64
C LYS A 63 8.80 -5.79 8.51
N ALA A 64 7.65 -6.33 8.89
CA ALA A 64 6.38 -5.63 8.86
C ALA A 64 5.58 -5.89 10.13
N LYS A 65 4.72 -4.93 10.47
CA LYS A 65 3.75 -5.03 11.55
C LYS A 65 2.38 -4.63 11.03
N TYR A 66 1.44 -5.54 11.17
CA TYR A 66 0.04 -5.36 10.77
C TYR A 66 -0.86 -5.60 11.98
N GLY A 67 -1.48 -4.54 12.48
CA GLY A 67 -2.17 -4.57 13.77
C GLY A 67 -1.22 -4.99 14.90
N ASN A 68 -1.58 -6.07 15.60
CA ASN A 68 -0.78 -6.65 16.69
C ASN A 68 0.20 -7.73 16.21
N LEU A 69 0.20 -8.05 14.92
CA LEU A 69 1.01 -9.11 14.34
C LEU A 69 2.32 -8.54 13.81
N ASN A 70 3.43 -9.18 14.15
CA ASN A 70 4.75 -8.88 13.62
C ASN A 70 5.21 -10.02 12.72
N GLY A 71 5.91 -9.71 11.63
CA GLY A 71 6.41 -10.72 10.72
C GLY A 71 7.22 -10.15 9.57
N TYR A 72 7.22 -10.89 8.48
CA TYR A 72 7.95 -10.57 7.26
C TYR A 72 7.01 -10.52 6.07
N ILE A 73 7.23 -9.57 5.17
CA ILE A 73 6.54 -9.49 3.88
C ILE A 73 7.55 -9.72 2.75
N TYR A 74 7.11 -10.43 1.71
CA TYR A 74 7.95 -10.75 0.57
C TYR A 74 7.72 -9.80 -0.60
N ASN A 75 8.79 -9.13 -1.04
CA ASN A 75 8.88 -8.27 -2.21
C ASN A 75 7.63 -7.38 -2.46
N PRO A 76 7.18 -6.62 -1.46
CA PRO A 76 5.97 -5.81 -1.60
C PRO A 76 6.14 -4.69 -2.63
N TYR A 77 5.15 -4.52 -3.49
CA TYR A 77 4.95 -3.29 -4.27
C TYR A 77 4.08 -2.32 -3.48
N PHE A 78 4.56 -1.08 -3.37
CA PHE A 78 3.90 -0.04 -2.58
C PHE A 78 3.37 1.08 -3.46
N ASP A 79 2.24 1.66 -3.07
CA ASP A 79 1.78 2.93 -3.63
C ASP A 79 2.67 4.05 -3.07
N ASN A 80 3.63 4.49 -3.88
CA ASN A 80 4.56 5.60 -3.65
C ASN A 80 5.36 5.55 -2.31
N PRO A 81 6.57 4.98 -2.28
CA PRO A 81 7.39 4.88 -1.07
C PRO A 81 8.03 6.20 -0.59
N TYR A 82 7.73 7.35 -1.23
CA TYR A 82 8.39 8.64 -1.02
C TYR A 82 7.52 9.73 -0.36
N TYR A 83 6.52 9.37 0.45
CA TYR A 83 5.86 10.39 1.29
C TYR A 83 6.82 10.88 2.39
N THR A 84 7.19 12.15 2.29
CA THR A 84 8.08 12.87 3.21
C THR A 84 7.42 13.07 4.59
N PRO A 85 8.19 13.18 5.68
CA PRO A 85 7.70 13.02 7.06
C PRO A 85 6.81 14.15 7.60
N ASN A 86 6.40 15.12 6.78
CA ASN A 86 5.76 16.34 7.26
C ASN A 86 4.26 16.46 6.95
N SER A 87 3.63 15.41 6.42
CA SER A 87 2.17 15.36 6.41
C SER A 87 1.70 14.79 7.74
N LYS A 88 1.21 15.66 8.64
CA LYS A 88 0.43 15.23 9.81
C LYS A 88 -0.77 14.46 9.26
N VAL A 89 -0.69 13.14 9.27
CA VAL A 89 -1.86 12.29 9.02
C VAL A 89 -2.73 12.42 10.26
N SER A 90 -3.76 13.27 10.14
CA SER A 90 -4.87 13.31 11.08
C SER A 90 -5.55 11.94 11.04
N VAL A 91 -5.24 11.07 12.01
CA VAL A 91 -6.01 9.85 12.23
C VAL A 91 -7.38 10.29 12.75
N SER A 92 -8.32 10.49 11.84
CA SER A 92 -9.73 10.61 12.21
C SER A 92 -10.23 9.20 12.55
N ASN A 93 -10.27 8.90 13.85
CA ASN A 93 -11.08 7.82 14.38
C ASN A 93 -12.55 8.10 14.02
N SER A 94 -12.97 7.64 12.86
CA SER A 94 -14.37 7.65 12.46
C SER A 94 -14.98 6.33 12.93
N SER A 95 -15.66 6.43 14.06
CA SER A 95 -16.60 5.44 14.56
C SER A 95 -17.54 5.01 13.43
N ILE A 96 -17.69 3.70 13.28
CA ILE A 96 -18.57 3.05 12.32
C ILE A 96 -19.99 3.58 12.54
N LYS A 97 -20.48 4.38 11.61
CA LYS A 97 -21.92 4.62 11.44
C LYS A 97 -22.32 4.03 10.10
N ASN A 98 -22.94 2.86 10.18
CA ASN A 98 -23.69 2.27 9.08
C ASN A 98 -24.80 3.24 8.70
N ASN A 99 -24.73 3.78 7.48
CA ASN A 99 -25.90 4.26 6.76
C ASN A 99 -25.66 4.04 5.27
N SER A 100 -26.39 3.07 4.74
CA SER A 100 -26.59 2.86 3.31
C SER A 100 -27.06 4.15 2.67
N THR A 101 -26.30 4.68 1.71
CA THR A 101 -26.84 5.49 0.61
C THR A 101 -25.81 5.55 -0.52
N THR A 102 -26.21 4.99 -1.65
CA THR A 102 -25.62 5.15 -2.98
C THR A 102 -25.12 6.56 -3.22
N ASN A 103 -23.82 6.76 -3.48
CA ASN A 103 -23.32 7.98 -4.07
C ASN A 103 -22.09 7.73 -4.96
N ASN A 104 -22.23 8.16 -6.20
CA ASN A 104 -21.18 8.30 -7.21
C ASN A 104 -19.99 9.08 -6.64
N SER A 105 -18.79 8.51 -6.64
CA SER A 105 -17.56 9.31 -6.49
C SER A 105 -16.82 9.39 -7.81
N THR A 106 -16.92 10.56 -8.42
CA THR A 106 -16.11 11.04 -9.54
C THR A 106 -14.66 11.14 -9.06
N TYR A 107 -13.78 10.25 -9.53
CA TYR A 107 -12.36 10.30 -9.20
C TYR A 107 -11.67 11.34 -10.10
N ASN A 108 -11.41 12.52 -9.54
CA ASN A 108 -10.55 13.53 -10.17
C ASN A 108 -9.09 13.03 -10.12
N TYR A 109 -8.61 12.57 -11.27
CA TYR A 109 -7.22 12.15 -11.47
C TYR A 109 -6.41 13.35 -11.97
N SER A 110 -5.66 13.99 -11.08
CA SER A 110 -4.64 14.98 -11.44
C SER A 110 -3.30 14.26 -11.59
N SER A 111 -2.95 13.86 -12.81
CA SER A 111 -1.61 13.36 -13.14
C SER A 111 -0.74 14.46 -13.72
N THR A 112 0.40 14.70 -13.08
CA THR A 112 1.55 15.31 -13.72
C THR A 112 2.66 14.27 -13.80
N SER A 113 2.76 13.57 -14.93
CA SER A 113 4.04 13.37 -15.63
C SER A 113 3.82 12.60 -16.94
N TYR A 114 4.74 12.85 -17.86
CA TYR A 114 4.67 12.66 -19.30
C TYR A 114 4.72 11.18 -19.71
N ASP A 115 3.59 10.46 -19.61
CA ASP A 115 3.43 9.12 -20.20
C ASP A 115 1.98 8.89 -20.63
N ARG A 116 1.80 8.39 -21.85
CA ARG A 116 0.50 8.31 -22.55
C ARG A 116 -0.61 7.70 -21.68
N PRO A 117 -1.85 8.22 -21.75
CA PRO A 117 -2.96 7.72 -20.95
C PRO A 117 -3.22 6.24 -21.24
N LYS A 118 -3.01 5.38 -20.22
CA LYS A 118 -3.26 3.93 -20.27
C LYS A 118 -4.75 3.58 -20.35
N THR A 119 -5.61 4.56 -20.06
CA THR A 119 -7.07 4.44 -20.03
C THR A 119 -7.75 5.58 -20.80
N VAL A 120 -8.91 5.29 -21.37
CA VAL A 120 -9.74 6.22 -22.14
C VAL A 120 -11.12 6.30 -21.49
N ASN A 121 -11.56 7.52 -21.20
CA ASN A 121 -12.92 7.79 -20.74
C ASN A 121 -13.89 7.78 -21.94
N VAL A 122 -14.93 6.98 -21.86
CA VAL A 122 -15.98 6.85 -22.89
C VAL A 122 -17.25 7.49 -22.35
N LYS A 123 -17.72 8.53 -23.03
CA LYS A 123 -19.01 9.16 -22.73
C LYS A 123 -20.16 8.17 -22.99
N GLY A 124 -21.24 8.32 -22.24
CA GLY A 124 -22.44 7.53 -22.49
C GLY A 124 -23.07 7.86 -23.84
N TYR A 125 -23.68 6.87 -24.49
CA TYR A 125 -24.30 7.03 -25.81
C TYR A 125 -25.41 6.00 -26.03
N TYR A 126 -26.30 6.27 -26.97
CA TYR A 126 -27.30 5.31 -27.43
C TYR A 126 -26.76 4.48 -28.59
N ARG A 127 -26.90 3.15 -28.50
CA ARG A 127 -26.62 2.25 -29.64
C ARG A 127 -27.72 2.38 -30.69
N LYS A 128 -27.46 1.91 -31.92
CA LYS A 128 -28.45 1.91 -33.03
C LYS A 128 -29.76 1.18 -32.70
N ASN A 129 -29.73 0.22 -31.77
CA ASN A 129 -30.91 -0.51 -31.30
C ASN A 129 -31.65 0.19 -30.13
N GLY A 130 -31.32 1.45 -29.81
CA GLY A 130 -31.99 2.24 -28.77
C GLY A 130 -31.51 1.96 -27.33
N THR A 131 -30.60 1.00 -27.11
CA THR A 131 -30.07 0.75 -25.75
C THR A 131 -29.08 1.84 -25.33
N TYR A 132 -29.32 2.47 -24.18
CA TYR A 132 -28.37 3.41 -23.58
C TYR A 132 -27.16 2.70 -22.99
N VAL A 133 -25.97 3.23 -23.25
CA VAL A 133 -24.70 2.79 -22.67
C VAL A 133 -24.22 3.85 -21.70
N LYS A 134 -24.06 3.48 -20.43
CA LYS A 134 -23.54 4.40 -19.42
C LYS A 134 -22.07 4.77 -19.69
N PRO A 135 -21.64 5.99 -19.32
CA PRO A 135 -20.24 6.36 -19.36
C PRO A 135 -19.38 5.37 -18.58
N HIS A 136 -18.19 5.04 -19.10
CA HIS A 136 -17.27 4.12 -18.45
C HIS A 136 -15.82 4.38 -18.91
N THR A 137 -14.86 3.89 -18.13
CA THR A 137 -13.44 3.94 -18.46
C THR A 137 -13.00 2.58 -19.03
N ARG A 138 -12.21 2.59 -20.12
CA ARG A 138 -11.63 1.38 -20.72
C ARG A 138 -10.14 1.53 -21.00
N SER A 139 -9.45 0.42 -21.24
CA SER A 139 -8.03 0.45 -21.62
C SER A 139 -7.83 1.13 -22.99
N ALA A 140 -6.71 1.84 -23.15
CA ALA A 140 -6.36 2.48 -24.40
C ALA A 140 -6.12 1.43 -25.52
N PRO A 141 -6.56 1.69 -26.77
CA PRO A 141 -6.29 0.80 -27.89
C PRO A 141 -4.78 0.59 -28.11
N ARG A 142 -4.37 -0.65 -28.37
CA ARG A 142 -2.98 -0.96 -28.78
C ARG A 142 -2.80 -0.58 -30.25
N ARG A 143 -1.66 0.03 -30.60
CA ARG A 143 -1.30 0.27 -32.00
C ARG A 143 -0.99 -1.06 -32.68
N LYS A 144 -1.47 -1.22 -33.92
CA LYS A 144 -1.10 -2.31 -34.83
C LYS A 144 0.20 -1.95 -35.53
#